data_AF-A0A5J4P4I6-F1
#
_entry.id   AF-A0A5J4P4I6-F1
#
_cell.length_a   1.000
_cell.length_b   1.000
_cell.length_c   1.000
_cell.angle_alpha   90.00
_cell.angle_beta   90.00
_cell.angle_gamma   90.00
#
_symmetry.space_group_name_H-M   'P 1'
#
loop_
_entity.id
_entity.type
_entity.pdbx_description
1 polymer ?
#
loop_
_entity_poly.entity_id
_entity_poly.type
_entity_poly.pdbx_seq_one_letter_code
_entity_poly.pdbx_strand_id
1 'polypeptide(L)'
;LRGNRSITGNNQALIVVDEAIVSNELLNNINPEDIESIQVLNGASGATLYGSEASNGVLLITTKKGVKGKPKIKFSHTTTLEQVNFFPKLQSRFGQGSTADGQVFDPIENQQYGPTFDGSIRYLGYPLENGEQQTVKYEALSARKEFWETGVQNQSDISFNFGSENSTSYVAA
;
A
#
# COMPACT_ATOMS: atom_id res chain seq x y z
N LEU A 1 12.15 -4.89 15.85
CA LEU A 1 11.01 -5.08 16.80
C LEU A 1 11.29 -4.36 18.12
N ARG A 2 10.26 -3.93 18.85
CA ARG A 2 10.36 -3.16 20.12
C ARG A 2 10.95 -1.74 19.98
N GLY A 3 10.57 -1.04 18.91
CA GLY A 3 11.02 0.32 18.62
C GLY A 3 12.41 0.38 17.99
N ASN A 4 12.87 1.61 17.75
CA ASN A 4 14.18 1.87 17.17
C ASN A 4 15.28 1.58 18.19
N ARG A 5 16.27 0.79 17.79
CA ARG A 5 17.41 0.38 18.62
C ARG A 5 18.75 0.87 18.08
N SER A 6 18.75 1.33 16.83
CA SER A 6 19.88 1.98 16.18
C SER A 6 19.48 3.38 15.70
N ILE A 7 20.37 4.35 15.94
CA ILE A 7 20.18 5.77 15.62
C ILE A 7 20.43 6.02 14.12
N THR A 8 21.36 5.27 13.52
CA THR A 8 21.79 5.45 12.11
C THR A 8 21.80 4.15 11.31
N GLY A 9 21.52 3.00 11.94
CA GLY A 9 21.72 1.68 11.37
C GLY A 9 20.42 0.88 11.17
N ASN A 10 20.60 -0.41 10.86
CA ASN A 10 19.51 -1.31 10.55
C ASN A 10 18.69 -1.67 11.81
N ASN A 11 17.38 -1.42 11.76
CA ASN A 11 16.40 -1.75 12.80
C ASN A 11 15.41 -2.86 12.38
N GLN A 12 15.60 -3.43 11.20
CA GLN A 12 14.76 -4.50 10.67
C GLN A 12 14.99 -5.80 11.45
N ALA A 13 13.93 -6.58 11.61
CA ALA A 13 14.04 -7.94 12.14
C ALA A 13 14.68 -8.84 11.09
N LEU A 14 15.42 -9.86 11.55
CA LEU A 14 15.87 -10.94 10.68
C LEU A 14 14.66 -11.76 10.24
N ILE A 15 14.66 -12.23 9.00
CA ILE A 15 13.58 -13.05 8.48
C ILE A 15 14.15 -14.43 8.20
N VAL A 16 13.45 -15.42 8.72
CA VAL A 16 13.81 -16.82 8.56
C VAL A 16 12.60 -17.55 7.99
N VAL A 17 12.77 -18.17 6.82
CA VAL A 17 11.75 -19.00 6.17
C VAL A 17 12.27 -20.43 6.15
N ASP A 18 11.55 -21.35 6.78
CA ASP A 18 11.93 -22.77 6.86
C ASP A 18 13.40 -22.98 7.24
N GLU A 19 13.84 -22.29 8.31
CA GLU A 19 15.21 -22.32 8.87
C GLU A 19 16.28 -21.59 8.05
N ALA A 20 15.97 -21.14 6.83
CA ALA A 20 16.89 -20.34 6.02
C ALA A 20 16.71 -18.83 6.30
N ILE A 21 17.81 -18.11 6.51
CA ILE A 21 17.81 -16.65 6.55
C ILE A 21 17.57 -16.13 5.13
N VAL A 22 16.59 -15.25 4.98
CA VAL A 22 16.18 -14.71 3.68
C VAL A 22 16.17 -13.18 3.69
N SER A 23 16.22 -12.58 2.50
CA SER A 23 16.09 -11.14 2.36
C SER A 23 14.67 -10.68 2.63
N ASN A 24 14.52 -9.40 3.00
CA ASN A 24 13.21 -8.77 3.16
C ASN A 24 12.39 -8.77 1.86
N GLU A 25 13.03 -8.83 0.70
CA GLU A 25 12.34 -8.88 -0.59
C GLU A 25 11.51 -10.16 -0.75
N LEU A 26 11.97 -11.28 -0.17
CA LEU A 26 11.23 -12.54 -0.25
C LEU A 26 9.90 -12.47 0.49
N LEU A 27 9.79 -11.69 1.57
CA LEU A 27 8.51 -11.49 2.28
C LEU A 27 7.44 -10.86 1.41
N ASN A 28 7.81 -10.01 0.45
CA ASN A 28 6.84 -9.37 -0.42
C ASN A 28 6.34 -10.33 -1.52
N ASN A 29 7.08 -11.43 -1.75
CA ASN A 29 6.80 -12.38 -2.81
C ASN A 29 6.24 -13.72 -2.30
N ILE A 30 6.24 -13.96 -0.99
CA ILE A 30 5.65 -15.18 -0.43
C ILE A 30 4.13 -15.09 -0.46
N ASN A 31 3.47 -16.12 -0.97
CA ASN A 31 2.02 -16.21 -0.91
C ASN A 31 1.59 -16.41 0.56
N PRO A 32 0.77 -15.53 1.15
CA PRO A 32 0.28 -15.72 2.52
C PRO A 32 -0.50 -17.02 2.70
N GLU A 33 -1.13 -17.55 1.65
CA GLU A 33 -1.84 -18.83 1.69
C GLU A 33 -0.91 -20.04 1.84
N ASP A 34 0.39 -19.89 1.60
CA ASP A 34 1.39 -20.95 1.77
C ASP A 34 2.05 -20.94 3.16
N ILE A 35 1.73 -19.94 3.98
CA ILE A 35 2.26 -19.84 5.34
C ILE A 35 1.47 -20.76 6.28
N GLU A 36 2.17 -21.66 6.96
CA GLU A 36 1.63 -22.50 8.04
C GLU A 36 1.56 -21.70 9.34
N SER A 37 2.65 -21.02 9.69
CA SER A 37 2.72 -20.21 10.90
C SER A 37 3.77 -19.11 10.82
N ILE A 38 3.54 -18.06 11.60
CA ILE A 38 4.47 -16.95 11.81
C ILE A 38 4.73 -16.84 13.30
N GLN A 39 6.00 -16.93 13.71
CA GLN A 39 6.44 -16.75 15.08
C GLN A 39 7.38 -15.56 15.17
N VAL A 40 7.15 -14.71 16.18
CA VAL A 40 7.98 -13.55 16.43
C VAL A 40 8.88 -13.82 17.62
N LEU A 41 10.17 -13.97 17.38
CA LEU A 41 11.17 -14.10 18.43
C LEU A 41 11.65 -12.71 18.84
N ASN A 42 11.63 -12.46 20.15
CA ASN A 42 12.22 -11.23 20.69
C ASN A 42 13.75 -11.24 20.47
N GLY A 43 14.38 -10.06 20.51
CA GLY A 43 15.81 -9.93 20.19
C GLY A 43 16.77 -10.73 21.08
N ALA A 44 16.36 -11.15 22.29
CA ALA A 44 17.19 -12.00 23.13
C ALA A 44 17.09 -13.47 22.68
N SER A 45 15.87 -14.01 22.53
CA SER A 45 15.63 -15.38 22.08
C SER A 45 16.12 -15.60 20.64
N GLY A 46 15.91 -14.61 19.76
CA GLY A 46 16.37 -14.63 18.39
C GLY A 46 17.90 -14.59 18.28
N ALA A 47 18.57 -13.71 19.03
CA ALA A 47 20.03 -13.61 19.00
C ALA A 47 20.74 -14.87 19.50
N THR A 48 20.13 -15.62 20.41
CA THR A 48 20.66 -16.93 20.84
C THR A 48 20.69 -17.95 19.71
N LEU A 49 19.71 -17.93 18.81
CA LEU A 49 19.59 -18.91 17.72
C LEU A 49 20.30 -18.46 16.43
N TYR A 50 20.24 -17.16 16.11
CA TYR A 50 20.66 -16.61 14.81
C TYR A 50 21.73 -15.51 14.93
N GLY A 51 22.28 -15.29 16.13
CA GLY A 51 23.41 -14.40 16.35
C GLY A 51 23.07 -12.91 16.27
N SER A 52 24.10 -12.10 15.99
CA SER A 52 24.00 -10.63 16.07
C SER A 52 22.97 -10.01 15.11
N GLU A 53 22.71 -10.65 13.97
CA GLU A 53 21.71 -10.21 12.98
C GLU A 53 20.28 -10.27 13.53
N ALA A 54 20.02 -11.17 14.48
CA ALA A 54 18.75 -11.30 15.17
C ALA A 54 18.60 -10.41 16.42
N SER A 55 19.56 -9.51 16.67
CA SER A 55 19.51 -8.57 17.80
C SER A 55 18.25 -7.68 17.78
N ASN A 56 17.70 -7.39 16.60
CA ASN A 56 16.45 -6.66 16.39
C ASN A 56 15.18 -7.54 16.49
N GLY A 57 15.34 -8.83 16.75
CA GLY A 57 14.32 -9.88 16.74
C GLY A 57 14.26 -10.63 15.41
N VAL A 58 13.47 -11.72 15.40
CA VAL A 58 13.33 -12.61 14.24
C VAL A 58 11.86 -12.81 13.92
N LEU A 59 11.52 -12.75 12.63
CA LEU A 59 10.27 -13.25 12.09
C LEU A 59 10.54 -14.64 11.53
N LEU A 60 10.12 -15.68 12.24
CA LEU A 60 10.24 -17.06 11.83
C LEU A 60 8.95 -17.47 11.11
N ILE A 61 9.08 -17.81 9.84
CA ILE A 61 7.99 -18.24 8.97
C ILE A 61 8.20 -19.72 8.66
N THR A 62 7.14 -20.48 8.85
CA THR A 62 7.09 -21.89 8.45
C THR A 62 6.08 -22.02 7.31
N THR A 63 6.49 -22.62 6.20
CA THR A 63 5.59 -22.87 5.06
C THR A 63 4.85 -24.19 5.22
N LYS A 64 3.71 -24.31 4.54
CA LYS A 64 2.91 -25.53 4.51
C LYS A 64 3.70 -26.64 3.83
N LYS A 65 3.69 -27.82 4.47
CA LYS A 65 4.35 -29.02 3.95
C LYS A 65 3.32 -30.06 3.53
N GLY A 66 3.76 -31.02 2.72
CA GLY A 66 2.94 -32.17 2.36
C GLY A 66 2.51 -32.92 3.63
N VAL A 67 1.27 -33.40 3.69
CA VAL A 67 0.77 -34.19 4.81
C VAL A 67 0.32 -35.56 4.33
N LYS A 68 0.55 -36.59 5.15
CA LYS A 68 0.10 -37.95 4.85
C LYS A 68 -1.42 -38.01 4.73
N GLY A 69 -1.91 -38.80 3.79
CA GLY A 69 -3.32 -39.11 3.67
C GLY A 69 -3.87 -38.84 2.27
N LYS A 70 -5.19 -38.69 2.18
CA LYS A 70 -5.85 -38.48 0.90
C LYS A 70 -5.38 -37.15 0.27
N PRO A 71 -5.11 -37.12 -1.04
CA PRO A 71 -4.76 -35.88 -1.73
C PRO A 71 -5.79 -34.78 -1.47
N LYS A 72 -5.30 -33.57 -1.19
CA LYS A 72 -6.14 -32.39 -0.99
C LYS A 72 -5.82 -31.36 -2.05
N ILE A 73 -6.86 -30.82 -2.67
CA ILE A 73 -6.77 -29.72 -3.61
C ILE A 73 -7.56 -28.56 -2.99
N LYS A 74 -6.93 -27.40 -2.83
CA LYS A 74 -7.60 -26.19 -2.38
C LYS A 74 -7.51 -25.15 -3.49
N PHE A 75 -8.64 -24.57 -3.83
CA PHE A 75 -8.75 -23.38 -4.65
C PHE A 75 -9.30 -22.25 -3.78
N SER A 76 -8.68 -21.08 -3.84
CA SER A 76 -9.11 -19.86 -3.17
C SER A 76 -9.28 -18.77 -4.21
N HIS A 77 -10.29 -17.93 -4.05
CA HIS A 77 -10.46 -16.73 -4.86
C HIS A 77 -10.94 -15.59 -3.97
N THR A 78 -10.23 -14.47 -4.01
CA THR A 78 -10.52 -13.28 -3.22
C THR A 78 -10.64 -12.08 -4.13
N THR A 79 -11.75 -11.36 -4.00
CA THR A 79 -11.95 -10.06 -4.63
C THR A 79 -11.94 -8.98 -3.57
N THR A 80 -11.06 -8.00 -3.69
CA THR A 80 -10.95 -6.84 -2.82
C THR A 80 -11.39 -5.60 -3.57
N LEU A 81 -12.25 -4.80 -2.93
CA LEU A 81 -12.67 -3.49 -3.42
C LEU A 81 -12.00 -2.40 -2.57
N GLU A 82 -11.33 -1.46 -3.21
CA GLU A 82 -10.52 -0.44 -2.55
C GLU A 82 -11.07 0.96 -2.82
N GLN A 83 -11.17 1.77 -1.76
CA GLN A 83 -11.63 3.16 -1.84
C GLN A 83 -10.74 4.05 -0.96
N VAL A 84 -10.65 5.32 -1.31
CA VAL A 84 -9.89 6.30 -0.54
C VAL A 84 -10.50 6.45 0.86
N ASN A 85 -9.73 6.08 1.88
CA ASN A 85 -10.22 6.06 3.27
C ASN A 85 -10.41 7.47 3.86
N PHE A 86 -9.57 8.43 3.48
CA PHE A 86 -9.69 9.81 3.94
C PHE A 86 -9.11 10.80 2.94
N PHE A 87 -9.73 11.99 2.91
CA PHE A 87 -9.22 13.15 2.21
C PHE A 87 -8.80 14.22 3.23
N PRO A 88 -7.76 15.02 2.95
CA PRO A 88 -7.50 16.23 3.70
C PRO A 88 -8.75 17.12 3.75
N LYS A 89 -8.97 17.80 4.88
CA LYS A 89 -10.01 18.82 4.97
C LYS A 89 -9.57 20.03 4.17
N LEU A 90 -10.14 20.20 2.99
CA LEU A 90 -9.89 21.35 2.13
C LEU A 90 -10.94 22.44 2.36
N GLN A 91 -10.52 23.69 2.19
CA GLN A 91 -11.42 24.84 2.22
C GLN A 91 -12.26 24.90 0.93
N SER A 92 -13.46 25.46 1.02
CA SER A 92 -14.40 25.63 -0.11
C SER A 92 -14.91 27.06 -0.26
N ARG A 93 -14.16 28.04 0.28
CA ARG A 93 -14.53 29.46 0.33
C ARG A 93 -13.83 30.29 -0.73
N PHE A 94 -12.54 30.05 -0.94
CA PHE A 94 -11.67 30.81 -1.84
C PHE A 94 -11.29 29.96 -3.05
N GLY A 95 -11.24 30.58 -4.23
CA GLY A 95 -10.85 29.90 -5.45
C GLY A 95 -9.42 30.19 -5.87
N GLN A 96 -9.12 29.87 -7.14
CA GLN A 96 -7.82 30.04 -7.76
C GLN A 96 -7.32 31.49 -7.66
N GLY A 97 -6.04 31.68 -7.30
CA GLY A 97 -5.42 33.01 -7.18
C GLY A 97 -4.33 33.11 -6.11
N SER A 98 -3.70 34.28 -6.04
CA SER A 98 -2.56 34.59 -5.16
C SER A 98 -2.89 35.70 -4.17
N THR A 99 -2.07 35.84 -3.12
CA THR A 99 -2.17 36.92 -2.11
C THR A 99 -1.21 38.07 -2.34
N ALA A 100 -0.31 37.98 -3.32
CA ALA A 100 0.81 38.93 -3.48
C ALA A 100 0.37 40.40 -3.57
N ASP A 101 -0.81 40.68 -4.14
CA ASP A 101 -1.39 42.02 -4.31
C ASP A 101 -2.85 42.12 -3.80
N GLY A 102 -3.23 41.27 -2.83
CA GLY A 102 -4.61 41.05 -2.41
C GLY A 102 -5.17 39.73 -2.95
N GLN A 103 -6.41 39.35 -2.59
CA GLN A 103 -7.06 38.13 -3.11
C GLN A 103 -7.40 38.31 -4.59
N VAL A 104 -6.41 38.17 -5.48
CA VAL A 104 -6.55 38.38 -6.92
C VAL A 104 -6.72 37.03 -7.60
N PHE A 105 -7.69 36.95 -8.51
CA PHE A 105 -7.88 35.77 -9.33
C PHE A 105 -6.81 35.71 -10.42
N ASP A 106 -6.17 34.55 -10.54
CA ASP A 106 -5.21 34.25 -11.60
C ASP A 106 -5.61 32.91 -12.25
N PRO A 107 -5.93 32.88 -13.56
CA PRO A 107 -6.41 31.68 -14.24
C PRO A 107 -5.37 30.55 -14.35
N ILE A 108 -4.08 30.83 -14.11
CA ILE A 108 -2.99 29.85 -14.23
C ILE A 108 -2.40 29.42 -12.88
N GLU A 109 -2.88 29.98 -11.77
CA GLU A 109 -2.36 29.71 -10.43
C GLU A 109 -2.72 28.30 -9.93
N ASN A 110 -1.82 27.62 -9.22
CA ASN A 110 -2.08 26.25 -8.74
C ASN A 110 -2.61 26.21 -7.29
N GLN A 111 -2.74 27.38 -6.67
CA GLN A 111 -3.19 27.57 -5.30
C GLN A 111 -4.60 28.18 -5.23
N GLN A 112 -5.22 28.12 -4.05
CA GLN A 112 -6.55 28.68 -3.79
C GLN A 112 -6.50 29.88 -2.82
N TYR A 113 -5.64 30.85 -3.11
CA TYR A 113 -5.53 32.10 -2.34
C TYR A 113 -6.23 33.29 -3.01
N GLY A 114 -7.09 33.02 -3.99
CA GLY A 114 -7.87 34.03 -4.70
C GLY A 114 -9.12 34.52 -3.94
N PRO A 115 -9.98 35.28 -4.62
CA PRO A 115 -11.24 35.77 -4.07
C PRO A 115 -12.17 34.67 -3.55
N THR A 116 -13.18 35.08 -2.77
CA THR A 116 -14.29 34.19 -2.42
C THR A 116 -15.05 33.77 -3.68
N PHE A 117 -15.48 32.51 -3.75
CA PHE A 117 -16.35 32.05 -4.81
C PHE A 117 -17.63 32.89 -4.90
N ASP A 118 -17.98 33.34 -6.11
CA ASP A 118 -19.09 34.24 -6.38
C ASP A 118 -20.03 33.73 -7.50
N GLY A 119 -19.70 32.59 -8.13
CA GLY A 119 -20.47 32.03 -9.24
C GLY A 119 -20.33 32.79 -10.56
N SER A 120 -19.44 33.78 -10.66
CA SER A 120 -19.12 34.47 -11.91
C SER A 120 -18.47 33.52 -12.92
N ILE A 121 -18.57 33.84 -14.21
CA ILE A 121 -17.82 33.12 -15.24
C ILE A 121 -16.41 33.71 -15.30
N ARG A 122 -15.39 32.86 -15.18
CA ARG A 122 -13.97 33.25 -15.23
C ARG A 122 -13.19 32.40 -16.23
N TYR A 123 -12.16 33.01 -16.82
CA TYR A 123 -11.23 32.30 -17.70
C TYR A 123 -10.43 31.24 -16.93
N LEU A 124 -10.02 30.18 -17.61
CA LEU A 124 -9.24 29.08 -17.05
C LEU A 124 -8.00 28.81 -17.88
N GLY A 125 -6.86 28.66 -17.20
CA GLY A 125 -5.60 28.29 -17.82
C GLY A 125 -5.08 29.31 -18.82
N TYR A 126 -4.17 28.88 -19.68
CA TYR A 126 -3.68 29.68 -20.80
C TYR A 126 -4.67 29.66 -21.98
N PRO A 127 -4.71 30.70 -22.82
CA PRO A 127 -5.37 30.65 -24.11
C PRO A 127 -4.84 29.49 -24.97
N LEU A 128 -5.72 28.90 -25.77
CA LEU A 128 -5.41 27.91 -26.79
C LEU A 128 -4.66 28.56 -27.97
N GLU A 129 -4.09 27.74 -28.85
CA GLU A 129 -3.31 28.20 -30.02
C GLU A 129 -4.13 29.10 -30.96
N ASN A 130 -5.45 28.88 -31.04
CA ASN A 130 -6.38 29.69 -31.83
C ASN A 130 -6.81 31.01 -31.15
N GLY A 131 -6.29 31.30 -29.95
CA GLY A 131 -6.65 32.47 -29.14
C GLY A 131 -7.92 32.32 -28.32
N GLU A 132 -8.65 31.21 -28.42
CA GLU A 132 -9.79 30.93 -27.53
C GLU A 132 -9.31 30.55 -26.14
N GLN A 133 -10.08 30.92 -25.11
CA GLN A 133 -9.76 30.56 -23.73
C GLN A 133 -10.98 29.92 -23.07
N GLN A 134 -10.74 28.82 -22.37
CA GLN A 134 -11.80 28.11 -21.66
C GLN A 134 -12.33 28.99 -20.53
N THR A 135 -13.63 28.83 -20.23
CA THR A 135 -14.28 29.51 -19.12
C THR A 135 -14.99 28.52 -18.21
N VAL A 136 -15.08 28.87 -16.93
CA VAL A 136 -15.68 28.05 -15.88
C VAL A 136 -16.43 28.96 -14.92
N LYS A 137 -17.49 28.42 -14.32
CA LYS A 137 -18.17 29.07 -13.19
C LYS A 137 -17.28 29.01 -11.95
N TYR A 138 -17.01 30.16 -11.34
CA TYR A 138 -16.12 30.30 -10.18
C TYR A 138 -16.82 29.84 -8.90
N GLU A 139 -16.82 28.53 -8.68
CA GLU A 139 -17.42 27.87 -7.53
C GLU A 139 -16.56 26.72 -6.99
N ALA A 140 -16.85 26.29 -5.76
CA ALA A 140 -16.17 25.15 -5.16
C ALA A 140 -16.61 23.84 -5.84
N LEU A 141 -15.63 23.04 -6.27
CA LEU A 141 -15.88 21.76 -6.94
C LEU A 141 -15.50 20.57 -6.07
N SER A 142 -16.23 19.46 -6.24
CA SER A 142 -15.94 18.16 -5.63
C SER A 142 -15.00 17.29 -6.46
N ALA A 143 -14.51 17.79 -7.60
CA ALA A 143 -13.70 17.04 -8.58
C ALA A 143 -12.52 16.26 -7.97
N ARG A 144 -11.88 16.78 -6.91
CA ARG A 144 -10.76 16.09 -6.23
C ARG A 144 -11.19 14.77 -5.55
N LYS A 145 -12.45 14.67 -5.13
CA LYS A 145 -13.04 13.47 -4.54
C LYS A 145 -13.56 12.53 -5.62
N GLU A 146 -14.17 13.11 -6.66
CA GLU A 146 -14.74 12.37 -7.81
C GLU A 146 -13.68 11.81 -8.75
N PHE A 147 -12.44 12.31 -8.68
CA PHE A 147 -11.30 11.78 -9.44
C PHE A 147 -11.02 10.30 -9.15
N TRP A 148 -11.34 9.82 -7.95
CA TRP A 148 -10.99 8.47 -7.52
C TRP A 148 -12.08 7.47 -7.88
N GLU A 149 -11.67 6.37 -8.51
CA GLU A 149 -12.51 5.22 -8.78
C GLU A 149 -12.32 4.14 -7.70
N THR A 150 -13.28 3.20 -7.60
CA THR A 150 -13.11 2.03 -6.74
C THR A 150 -12.13 1.06 -7.39
N GLY A 151 -11.00 0.81 -6.72
CA GLY A 151 -10.04 -0.21 -7.13
C GLY A 151 -10.62 -1.60 -6.98
N VAL A 152 -10.30 -2.51 -7.90
CA VAL A 152 -10.70 -3.92 -7.84
C VAL A 152 -9.46 -4.79 -7.98
N GLN A 153 -9.16 -5.56 -6.94
CA GLN A 153 -8.09 -6.56 -6.95
C GLN A 153 -8.71 -7.95 -6.90
N ASN A 154 -8.24 -8.84 -7.76
CA ASN A 154 -8.62 -10.25 -7.75
C ASN A 154 -7.38 -11.10 -7.54
N GLN A 155 -7.45 -12.04 -6.60
CA GLN A 155 -6.41 -13.02 -6.33
C GLN A 155 -7.01 -14.42 -6.42
N SER A 156 -6.34 -15.31 -7.12
CA SER A 156 -6.70 -16.73 -7.19
C SER A 156 -5.49 -17.56 -6.79
N ASP A 157 -5.71 -18.55 -5.94
CA ASP A 157 -4.64 -19.41 -5.43
C ASP A 157 -5.09 -20.86 -5.56
N ILE A 158 -4.18 -21.73 -6.00
CA ILE A 158 -4.41 -23.17 -6.05
C ILE A 158 -3.27 -23.90 -5.35
N SER A 159 -3.61 -24.86 -4.50
CA SER A 159 -2.62 -25.72 -3.84
C SER A 159 -3.01 -27.19 -3.90
N PHE A 160 -1.98 -28.02 -3.99
CA PHE A 160 -2.05 -29.47 -4.05
C PHE A 160 -1.20 -30.05 -2.93
N ASN A 161 -1.81 -30.91 -2.11
CA ASN A 161 -1.13 -31.65 -1.07
C ASN A 161 -1.25 -33.15 -1.34
N PHE A 162 -0.11 -33.83 -1.45
CA PHE A 162 -0.01 -35.27 -1.69
C PHE A 162 0.78 -35.91 -0.55
N GLY A 163 0.35 -37.08 -0.07
CA GLY A 163 1.12 -37.81 0.94
C GLY A 163 0.82 -39.29 1.03
N SER A 164 1.85 -40.11 0.86
CA SER A 164 1.87 -41.55 1.13
C SER A 164 2.55 -41.85 2.46
N GLU A 165 2.67 -43.13 2.83
CA GLU A 165 3.40 -43.52 4.04
C GLU A 165 4.88 -43.11 3.99
N ASN A 166 5.47 -43.01 2.80
CA ASN A 166 6.91 -42.83 2.62
C ASN A 166 7.30 -41.48 2.01
N SER A 167 6.35 -40.67 1.52
CA SER A 167 6.65 -39.37 0.92
C SER A 167 5.47 -38.41 1.00
N THR A 168 5.76 -37.11 1.08
CA THR A 168 4.77 -36.04 1.11
C THR A 168 5.24 -34.86 0.27
N SER A 169 4.33 -34.22 -0.47
CA SER A 169 4.61 -33.05 -1.31
C SER A 169 3.52 -32.00 -1.17
N TYR A 170 3.91 -30.73 -1.23
CA TYR A 170 3.03 -29.58 -1.32
C TYR A 170 3.47 -28.72 -2.51
N VAL A 171 2.52 -28.33 -3.35
CA VAL A 171 2.75 -27.47 -4.52
C VAL A 171 1.64 -26.44 -4.56
N ALA A 172 1.98 -25.16 -4.75
CA ALA A 172 1.03 -24.07 -4.84
C ALA A 172 1.37 -23.12 -6.01
N ALA A 173 0.35 -22.42 -6.50
CA ALA A 173 0.43 -21.42 -7.57
C ALA A 173 -0.62 -20.33 -7.38
#